data_AF-A0AAN6EB55-F1
#
_entry.id   AF-A0AAN6EB55-F1
#
_cell.length_a   1.000
_cell.length_b   1.000
_cell.length_c   1.000
_cell.angle_alpha   90.00
_cell.angle_beta   90.00
_cell.angle_gamma   90.00
#
_symmetry.space_group_name_H-M   'P 1'
#
loop_
_entity.id
_entity.type
_entity.pdbx_description
1 polymer ?
#
loop_
_entity_poly.entity_id
_entity_poly.type
_entity_poly.pdbx_seq_one_letter_code
_entity_poly.pdbx_strand_id
1 'polypeptide(L)'
;MDVALPGQIVTYDFRDPQTCEPETEIPRPLRVLQWNIERGYKLDAVLEILQELDADILCLQEIDIGNERSGNTNHAQIIAQRLKLNAGVVIEFQELRSPCRAPSDQGGGIHGNAVFSKFDMEFRAVHAHQPFDWPRRGMQVLEPRLGRRVTLAATIRVPRRPPILAYSAHFECFTGIVGRTHQVCDLLHDSTHASIPHQLVFGDFNTFAHSLARFSTKHSHGWHRFRTLGMSEPEWWMENILSWSTTDGPLNLRINTTMPEHLRFSKETMMRAVNPGWWDPFDPVRD
;
A
#
# COMPACT_ATOMS: atom_id res chain seq x y z
N MET A 1 -11.18 22.31 -12.92
CA MET A 1 -9.82 21.80 -12.70
C MET A 1 -9.81 20.38 -13.21
N ASP A 2 -8.89 20.05 -14.11
CA ASP A 2 -8.71 18.68 -14.57
C ASP A 2 -8.26 17.83 -13.37
N VAL A 3 -9.08 16.84 -13.03
CA VAL A 3 -8.80 15.92 -11.93
C VAL A 3 -7.78 14.91 -12.42
N ALA A 4 -6.73 14.66 -11.63
CA ALA A 4 -5.72 13.67 -11.97
C ALA A 4 -6.34 12.28 -12.22
N LEU A 5 -5.82 11.58 -13.22
CA LEU A 5 -6.34 10.28 -13.65
C LEU A 5 -5.72 9.14 -12.82
N PRO A 6 -6.42 8.01 -12.66
CA PRO A 6 -5.85 6.80 -12.05
C PRO A 6 -4.49 6.42 -12.64
N GLY A 7 -3.53 6.13 -11.77
CA GLY A 7 -2.13 5.82 -12.09
C GLY A 7 -1.21 7.05 -12.18
N GLN A 8 -1.73 8.27 -12.23
CA GLN A 8 -0.92 9.48 -12.15
C GLN A 8 -0.44 9.72 -10.71
N ILE A 9 0.67 10.43 -10.59
CA ILE A 9 1.22 10.88 -9.31
C ILE A 9 1.08 12.39 -9.24
N VAL A 10 0.52 12.88 -8.14
CA VAL A 10 0.48 14.31 -7.80
C VAL A 10 1.44 14.59 -6.65
N THR A 11 2.11 15.75 -6.68
CA THR A 11 3.14 16.11 -5.70
C THR A 11 2.86 17.44 -5.03
N TYR A 12 3.26 17.55 -3.77
CA TYR A 12 3.17 18.77 -2.98
C TYR A 12 4.47 18.96 -2.21
N ASP A 13 5.01 20.17 -2.14
CA ASP A 13 6.15 20.46 -1.28
C ASP A 13 5.88 21.73 -0.48
N PHE A 14 5.71 21.55 0.83
CA PHE A 14 5.45 22.63 1.79
C PHE A 14 6.54 22.72 2.87
N ARG A 15 7.70 22.09 2.64
CA ARG A 15 8.87 22.26 3.50
C ARG A 15 9.37 23.70 3.44
N ASP A 16 9.99 24.16 4.53
CA ASP A 16 10.55 25.51 4.55
C ASP A 16 11.81 25.57 3.66
N PRO A 17 12.00 26.60 2.81
CA PRO A 17 13.10 26.65 1.85
C PRO A 17 14.51 26.55 2.47
N GLN A 18 14.66 26.96 3.74
CA GLN A 18 15.92 26.86 4.49
C GLN A 18 16.24 25.45 4.99
N THR A 19 15.26 24.52 5.00
CA THR A 19 15.48 23.10 5.34
C THR A 19 15.99 22.26 4.17
N CYS A 20 16.12 22.85 2.98
CA CYS A 20 16.68 22.21 1.79
C CYS A 20 18.22 22.20 1.77
N GLU A 21 18.92 22.66 2.82
CA GLU A 21 20.37 22.56 2.88
C GLU A 21 20.82 21.14 3.29
N PRO A 22 21.61 20.44 2.46
CA PRO A 22 21.93 19.02 2.62
C PRO A 22 22.96 18.71 3.73
N GLU A 23 23.22 19.64 4.65
CA GLU A 23 24.49 19.66 5.36
C GLU A 23 24.50 19.04 6.75
N THR A 24 23.35 18.82 7.40
CA THR A 24 23.36 18.22 8.74
C THR A 24 22.93 16.75 8.69
N GLU A 25 23.85 15.87 9.07
CA GLU A 25 23.54 14.47 9.34
C GLU A 25 22.50 14.41 10.46
N ILE A 26 21.46 13.59 10.29
CA ILE A 26 20.46 13.39 11.34
C ILE A 26 21.10 12.51 12.41
N PRO A 27 21.35 13.00 13.63
CA PRO A 27 22.13 12.28 14.64
C PRO A 27 21.30 11.21 15.38
N ARG A 28 20.14 10.81 14.83
CA ARG A 28 19.22 9.84 15.42
C ARG A 28 18.73 8.82 14.38
N PRO A 29 18.17 7.67 14.82
CA PRO A 29 17.39 6.80 13.94
C PRO A 29 16.27 7.57 13.24
N LEU A 30 15.95 7.16 12.01
CA LEU A 30 14.81 7.70 11.28
C LEU A 30 13.52 7.15 11.88
N ARG A 31 12.54 8.04 12.05
CA ARG A 31 11.19 7.67 12.47
C ARG A 31 10.35 7.49 11.23
N VAL A 32 9.76 6.32 11.09
CA VAL A 32 8.94 5.98 9.93
C VAL A 32 7.58 5.51 10.41
N LEU A 33 6.52 5.86 9.68
CA LEU A 33 5.15 5.61 10.07
C LEU A 33 4.35 5.08 8.88
N GLN A 34 3.46 4.12 9.11
CA GLN A 34 2.39 3.79 8.19
C GLN A 34 1.03 3.96 8.86
N TRP A 35 0.03 4.40 8.09
CA TRP A 35 -1.36 4.40 8.55
C TRP A 35 -2.36 4.49 7.38
N ASN A 36 -3.31 3.56 7.33
CA ASN A 36 -4.57 3.78 6.60
C ASN A 36 -5.45 4.73 7.42
N ILE A 37 -5.61 5.97 6.95
CA ILE A 37 -6.33 7.02 7.69
C ILE A 37 -7.83 7.05 7.42
N GLU A 38 -8.37 5.99 6.79
CA GLU A 38 -9.79 5.80 6.51
C GLU A 38 -10.41 7.04 5.83
N ARG A 39 -9.87 7.42 4.66
CA ARG A 39 -10.31 8.58 3.86
C ARG A 39 -10.11 9.93 4.56
N GLY A 40 -9.52 9.95 5.75
CA GLY A 40 -9.38 11.13 6.58
C GLY A 40 -10.72 11.64 7.13
N TYR A 41 -11.68 10.77 7.45
CA TYR A 41 -12.95 11.19 8.07
C TYR A 41 -12.78 12.03 9.34
N LYS A 42 -11.68 11.81 10.07
CA LYS A 42 -11.29 12.54 11.28
C LYS A 42 -9.96 13.27 11.07
N LEU A 43 -9.82 13.99 9.95
CA LEU A 43 -8.55 14.58 9.52
C LEU A 43 -7.85 15.40 10.62
N ASP A 44 -8.57 16.24 11.37
CA ASP A 44 -7.96 17.05 12.43
C ASP A 44 -7.31 16.20 13.53
N ALA A 45 -7.99 15.16 13.99
CA ALA A 45 -7.44 14.23 14.99
C ALA A 45 -6.26 13.41 14.43
N VAL A 46 -6.33 13.03 13.15
CA VAL A 46 -5.21 12.40 12.45
C VAL A 46 -4.01 13.34 12.42
N LEU A 47 -4.20 14.62 12.09
CA LEU A 47 -3.13 15.61 12.04
C LEU A 47 -2.47 15.84 13.39
N GLU A 48 -3.25 15.88 14.48
CA GLU A 48 -2.72 15.99 15.84
C GLU A 48 -1.76 14.84 16.16
N ILE A 49 -2.17 13.60 15.88
CA ILE A 49 -1.35 12.40 16.09
C ILE A 49 -0.10 12.42 15.20
N LEU A 50 -0.25 12.74 13.91
CA LEU A 50 0.88 12.80 12.99
C LEU A 50 1.91 13.87 13.41
N GLN A 51 1.42 15.00 13.94
CA GLN A 51 2.29 16.07 14.44
C GLN A 51 3.03 15.66 15.72
N GLU A 52 2.35 14.98 16.65
CA GLU A 52 2.97 14.46 17.88
C GLU A 52 4.03 13.39 17.56
N LEU A 53 3.71 12.50 16.63
CA LEU A 53 4.61 11.43 16.20
C LEU A 53 5.79 11.93 15.36
N ASP A 54 5.75 13.15 14.81
CA ASP A 54 6.85 13.82 14.10
C ASP A 54 7.78 12.87 13.30
N ALA A 55 7.16 12.02 12.47
CA ALA A 55 7.88 11.04 11.67
C ALA A 55 8.64 11.73 10.52
N ASP A 56 9.75 11.13 10.09
CA ASP A 56 10.55 11.63 8.97
C ASP A 56 10.03 11.14 7.61
N ILE A 57 9.37 9.98 7.62
CA ILE A 57 8.76 9.33 6.46
C ILE A 57 7.39 8.77 6.89
N LEU A 58 6.34 9.11 6.17
CA LEU A 58 4.98 8.64 6.42
C LEU A 58 4.43 7.97 5.16
N CYS A 59 3.96 6.73 5.27
CA CYS A 59 3.26 5.99 4.22
C CYS A 59 1.77 5.90 4.58
N LEU A 60 0.96 6.76 3.97
CA LEU A 60 -0.47 6.85 4.28
C LEU A 60 -1.33 6.25 3.17
N GLN A 61 -2.33 5.47 3.54
CA GLN A 61 -3.32 4.90 2.61
C GLN A 61 -4.67 5.60 2.78
N GLU A 62 -5.49 5.50 1.73
CA GLU A 62 -6.81 6.13 1.68
C GLU A 62 -6.78 7.66 1.80
N ILE A 63 -5.94 8.31 1.00
CA ILE A 63 -5.91 9.76 0.91
C ILE A 63 -6.99 10.23 -0.08
N ASP A 64 -7.95 11.01 0.43
CA ASP A 64 -9.00 11.63 -0.37
C ASP A 64 -8.59 13.01 -0.90
N ILE A 65 -8.93 13.28 -2.16
CA ILE A 65 -8.77 14.59 -2.79
C ILE A 65 -10.05 14.92 -3.56
N GLY A 66 -10.79 15.91 -3.06
CA GLY A 66 -11.98 16.44 -3.72
C GLY A 66 -13.23 15.56 -3.65
N ASN A 67 -13.26 14.53 -2.79
CA ASN A 67 -14.47 13.76 -2.57
C ASN A 67 -15.48 14.52 -1.71
N GLU A 68 -16.77 14.31 -1.96
CA GLU A 68 -17.82 14.97 -1.17
C GLU A 68 -17.80 14.55 0.29
N ARG A 69 -17.54 13.26 0.55
CA ARG A 69 -17.41 12.72 1.91
C ARG A 69 -16.27 13.37 2.71
N SER A 70 -15.28 13.95 2.03
CA SER A 70 -14.15 14.66 2.61
C SER A 70 -14.29 16.20 2.49
N GLY A 71 -15.52 16.69 2.35
CA GLY A 71 -15.82 18.12 2.23
C GLY A 71 -15.28 18.77 0.95
N ASN A 72 -15.01 17.97 -0.09
CA ASN A 72 -14.35 18.39 -1.33
C ASN A 72 -12.96 19.02 -1.11
N THR A 73 -12.28 18.63 -0.03
CA THR A 73 -10.94 19.15 0.31
C THR A 73 -9.83 18.23 -0.18
N ASN A 74 -8.60 18.75 -0.21
CA ASN A 74 -7.41 18.01 -0.60
C ASN A 74 -6.63 17.58 0.66
N HIS A 75 -6.87 16.37 1.14
CA HIS A 75 -6.26 15.91 2.39
C HIS A 75 -4.73 15.78 2.28
N ALA A 76 -4.19 15.38 1.12
CA ALA A 76 -2.74 15.36 0.91
C ALA A 76 -2.11 16.74 1.07
N GLN A 77 -2.68 17.76 0.43
CA GLN A 77 -2.18 19.12 0.52
C GLN A 77 -2.27 19.64 1.97
N ILE A 78 -3.38 19.39 2.65
CA ILE A 78 -3.57 19.81 4.05
C ILE A 78 -2.53 19.16 4.97
N ILE A 79 -2.31 17.85 4.85
CA ILE A 79 -1.32 17.12 5.64
C ILE A 79 0.09 17.65 5.36
N ALA A 80 0.48 17.74 4.08
CA ALA A 80 1.80 18.23 3.69
C ALA A 80 2.05 19.66 4.18
N GLN A 81 1.05 20.55 4.07
CA GLN A 81 1.15 21.93 4.54
C GLN A 81 1.23 22.04 6.06
N ARG A 82 0.39 21.28 6.78
CA ARG A 82 0.31 21.34 8.26
C ARG A 82 1.57 20.80 8.92
N LEU A 83 2.18 19.78 8.33
CA LEU A 83 3.37 19.10 8.83
C LEU A 83 4.67 19.58 8.18
N LYS A 84 4.61 20.49 7.19
CA LYS A 84 5.77 21.01 6.44
C LYS A 84 6.56 19.89 5.76
N LEU A 85 5.89 19.08 4.96
CA LEU A 85 6.46 17.92 4.29
C LEU A 85 6.39 18.03 2.77
N ASN A 86 7.29 17.32 2.10
CA ASN A 86 7.15 16.90 0.71
C ASN A 86 6.20 15.70 0.66
N ALA A 87 5.38 15.59 -0.37
CA ALA A 87 4.39 14.54 -0.54
C ALA A 87 4.28 14.12 -2.00
N GLY A 88 4.14 12.82 -2.22
CA GLY A 88 3.66 12.25 -3.47
C GLY A 88 2.43 11.39 -3.20
N VAL A 89 1.43 11.47 -4.07
CA VAL A 89 0.22 10.65 -4.00
C VAL A 89 0.01 9.97 -5.35
N VAL A 90 -0.03 8.65 -5.36
CA VAL A 90 -0.48 7.90 -6.55
C VAL A 90 -1.99 7.76 -6.50
N ILE A 91 -2.65 8.12 -7.59
CA ILE A 91 -4.10 8.02 -7.69
C ILE A 91 -4.48 6.57 -7.99
N GLU A 92 -5.12 5.90 -7.04
CA GLU A 92 -5.66 4.55 -7.25
C GLU A 92 -6.98 4.63 -8.00
N PHE A 93 -7.87 5.53 -7.55
CA PHE A 93 -9.24 5.59 -8.02
C PHE A 93 -9.73 7.01 -8.27
N GLN A 94 -10.52 7.15 -9.33
CA GLN A 94 -11.57 8.15 -9.39
C GLN A 94 -12.82 7.58 -8.71
N GLU A 95 -13.26 8.23 -7.65
CA GLU A 95 -14.42 7.85 -6.86
C GLU A 95 -15.67 8.45 -7.50
N LEU A 96 -16.51 7.61 -8.13
CA LEU A 96 -17.65 8.14 -8.87
C LEU A 96 -18.79 8.55 -7.93
N ARG A 97 -19.35 9.74 -8.16
CA ARG A 97 -20.60 10.15 -7.54
C ARG A 97 -21.70 9.16 -7.95
N SER A 98 -22.44 8.62 -6.98
CA SER A 98 -23.49 7.65 -7.27
C SER A 98 -24.59 7.63 -6.21
N PRO A 99 -25.87 7.46 -6.58
CA PRO A 99 -26.96 7.30 -5.64
C PRO A 99 -26.89 5.99 -4.83
N CYS A 100 -26.05 5.01 -5.24
CA CYS A 100 -25.86 3.79 -4.46
C CYS A 100 -24.98 3.98 -3.22
N ARG A 101 -24.28 5.12 -3.11
CA ARG A 101 -23.46 5.48 -1.96
C ARG A 101 -24.28 6.25 -0.94
N ALA A 102 -24.05 5.96 0.34
CA ALA A 102 -24.50 6.84 1.40
C ALA A 102 -23.79 8.21 1.28
N PRO A 103 -24.38 9.30 1.81
CA PRO A 103 -23.71 10.61 1.82
C PRO A 103 -22.32 10.58 2.47
N SER A 104 -22.15 9.77 3.51
CA SER A 104 -20.86 9.54 4.19
C SER A 104 -19.80 8.85 3.33
N ASP A 105 -20.18 8.21 2.23
CA ASP A 105 -19.27 7.45 1.35
C ASP A 105 -19.15 8.07 -0.04
N GLN A 106 -19.81 9.21 -0.25
CA GLN A 106 -19.99 9.81 -1.55
C GLN A 106 -18.65 10.21 -2.18
N GLY A 107 -18.52 9.89 -3.48
CA GLY A 107 -17.36 10.19 -4.28
C GLY A 107 -17.39 11.63 -4.83
N GLY A 108 -16.93 11.80 -6.06
CA GLY A 108 -16.83 13.09 -6.75
C GLY A 108 -15.39 13.55 -6.98
N GLY A 109 -14.42 12.91 -6.32
CA GLY A 109 -13.00 13.22 -6.44
C GLY A 109 -12.16 11.97 -6.71
N ILE A 110 -10.96 11.95 -6.14
CA ILE A 110 -9.97 10.89 -6.29
C ILE A 110 -9.47 10.39 -4.95
N HIS A 111 -8.95 9.17 -4.95
CA HIS A 111 -8.48 8.45 -3.79
C HIS A 111 -7.15 7.76 -4.13
N GLY A 112 -6.20 7.77 -3.20
CA GLY A 112 -4.87 7.24 -3.47
C GLY A 112 -4.02 6.86 -2.26
N ASN A 113 -2.84 6.34 -2.55
CA ASN A 113 -1.79 6.06 -1.57
C ASN A 113 -0.71 7.13 -1.65
N ALA A 114 -0.17 7.51 -0.50
CA ALA A 114 0.76 8.61 -0.38
C ALA A 114 2.03 8.24 0.39
N VAL A 115 3.11 8.94 0.06
CA VAL A 115 4.34 9.01 0.84
C VAL A 115 4.61 10.48 1.12
N PHE A 116 4.81 10.81 2.39
CA PHE A 116 5.25 12.12 2.85
C PHE A 116 6.65 12.00 3.46
N SER A 117 7.48 13.01 3.31
CA SER A 117 8.80 13.04 3.93
C SER A 117 9.32 14.46 4.15
N LYS A 118 10.22 14.58 5.13
CA LYS A 118 11.06 15.77 5.32
C LYS A 118 12.13 15.91 4.22
N PHE A 119 12.34 14.87 3.41
CA PHE A 119 13.41 14.80 2.42
C PHE A 119 12.91 14.85 0.97
N ASP A 120 13.86 14.99 0.04
CA ASP A 120 13.57 14.93 -1.39
C ASP A 120 13.20 13.51 -1.80
N MET A 121 12.23 13.41 -2.71
CA MET A 121 11.65 12.15 -3.14
C MET A 121 11.50 12.08 -4.65
N GLU A 122 11.73 10.89 -5.19
CA GLU A 122 11.37 10.51 -6.56
C GLU A 122 10.35 9.38 -6.52
N PHE A 123 9.31 9.47 -7.36
CA PHE A 123 8.14 8.60 -7.26
C PHE A 123 7.94 7.73 -8.50
N ARG A 124 7.40 6.54 -8.27
CA ARG A 124 6.86 5.68 -9.34
C ARG A 124 5.73 4.79 -8.82
N ALA A 125 4.85 4.38 -9.71
CA ALA A 125 3.75 3.47 -9.44
C ALA A 125 4.17 2.00 -9.63
N VAL A 126 3.70 1.11 -8.76
CA VAL A 126 3.95 -0.34 -8.79
C VAL A 126 2.64 -1.12 -8.71
N HIS A 127 2.51 -2.13 -9.57
CA HIS A 127 1.61 -3.29 -9.57
C HIS A 127 1.16 -3.64 -10.99
N ALA A 128 1.21 -4.93 -11.34
CA ALA A 128 0.67 -5.44 -12.59
C ALA A 128 -0.64 -6.21 -12.34
N HIS A 129 -0.70 -7.02 -11.29
CA HIS A 129 -1.86 -7.85 -10.99
C HIS A 129 -3.02 -7.06 -10.36
N GLN A 130 -4.21 -7.25 -10.90
CA GLN A 130 -5.45 -6.61 -10.45
C GLN A 130 -6.54 -7.69 -10.30
N PRO A 131 -6.74 -8.24 -9.09
CA PRO A 131 -7.66 -9.36 -8.89
C PRO A 131 -9.13 -8.94 -8.90
N PHE A 132 -9.42 -7.64 -8.89
CA PHE A 132 -10.76 -7.08 -8.95
C PHE A 132 -10.87 -6.00 -10.03
N ASP A 133 -11.88 -6.13 -10.89
CA ASP A 133 -12.19 -5.17 -11.96
C ASP A 133 -13.12 -4.09 -11.41
N TRP A 134 -12.54 -3.03 -10.86
CA TRP A 134 -13.27 -1.90 -10.28
C TRP A 134 -14.21 -1.21 -11.28
N PRO A 135 -13.78 -0.86 -12.51
CA PRO A 135 -14.68 -0.25 -13.50
C PRO A 135 -15.94 -1.06 -13.78
N ARG A 136 -15.84 -2.40 -13.83
CA ARG A 136 -17.00 -3.25 -14.13
C ARG A 136 -17.80 -3.68 -12.90
N ARG A 137 -17.13 -3.89 -11.77
CA ARG A 137 -17.71 -4.56 -10.58
C ARG A 137 -17.88 -3.64 -9.38
N GLY A 138 -17.36 -2.41 -9.41
CA GLY A 138 -17.48 -1.45 -8.30
C GLY A 138 -18.93 -1.19 -7.87
N MET A 139 -19.87 -1.15 -8.82
CA MET A 139 -21.31 -1.04 -8.52
C MET A 139 -21.86 -2.20 -7.68
N GLN A 140 -21.34 -3.42 -7.88
CA GLN A 140 -21.78 -4.63 -7.15
C GLN A 140 -21.39 -4.59 -5.67
N VAL A 141 -20.39 -3.78 -5.33
CA VAL A 141 -19.87 -3.62 -3.97
C VAL A 141 -20.21 -2.24 -3.38
N LEU A 142 -21.11 -1.49 -4.03
CA LEU A 142 -21.56 -0.14 -3.66
C LEU A 142 -20.45 0.92 -3.66
N GLU A 143 -19.37 0.66 -4.39
CA GLU A 143 -18.20 1.55 -4.51
C GLU A 143 -17.82 1.72 -6.00
N PRO A 144 -18.65 2.40 -6.81
CA PRO A 144 -18.31 2.66 -8.21
C PRO A 144 -17.04 3.49 -8.31
N ARG A 145 -16.02 2.93 -8.94
CA ARG A 145 -14.68 3.51 -9.08
C ARG A 145 -14.14 3.24 -10.48
N LEU A 146 -13.38 4.20 -11.01
CA LEU A 146 -12.50 3.96 -12.15
C LEU A 146 -11.07 3.93 -11.64
N GLY A 147 -10.25 2.99 -12.11
CA GLY A 147 -8.88 2.82 -11.65
C GLY A 147 -8.63 1.43 -11.10
N ARG A 148 -7.59 1.31 -10.28
CA ARG A 148 -7.06 0.03 -9.81
C ARG A 148 -6.20 0.24 -8.56
N ARG A 149 -5.88 -0.83 -7.82
CA ARG A 149 -4.92 -0.73 -6.69
C ARG A 149 -3.52 -0.47 -7.21
N VAL A 150 -2.82 0.47 -6.59
CA VAL A 150 -1.46 0.88 -6.99
C VAL A 150 -0.62 1.18 -5.75
N THR A 151 0.56 0.57 -5.69
CA THR A 151 1.56 0.90 -4.66
C THR A 151 2.37 2.09 -5.13
N LEU A 152 2.54 3.08 -4.26
CA LEU A 152 3.49 4.17 -4.50
C LEU A 152 4.86 3.75 -3.98
N ALA A 153 5.85 3.71 -4.86
CA ALA A 153 7.25 3.60 -4.46
C ALA A 153 7.90 5.00 -4.49
N ALA A 154 8.62 5.34 -3.42
CA ALA A 154 9.31 6.60 -3.26
C ALA A 154 10.79 6.35 -2.92
N THR A 155 11.70 6.83 -3.77
CA THR A 155 13.13 6.90 -3.46
C THR A 155 13.39 8.19 -2.68
N ILE A 156 13.77 8.06 -1.42
CA ILE A 156 13.91 9.15 -0.45
C ILE A 156 15.39 9.44 -0.21
N ARG A 157 15.81 10.68 -0.47
CA ARG A 157 17.21 11.12 -0.37
C ARG A 157 17.50 11.71 1.01
N VAL A 158 17.99 10.87 1.92
CA VAL A 158 18.34 11.30 3.28
C VAL A 158 19.76 11.91 3.28
N PRO A 159 19.97 13.11 3.83
CA PRO A 159 21.30 13.73 3.90
C PRO A 159 22.35 12.82 4.54
N ARG A 160 23.51 12.69 3.86
CA ARG A 160 24.67 11.90 4.31
C ARG A 160 24.39 10.41 4.59
N ARG A 161 23.29 9.85 4.05
CA ARG A 161 22.97 8.42 4.12
C ARG A 161 22.65 7.87 2.73
N PRO A 162 22.78 6.55 2.48
CA PRO A 162 22.23 5.94 1.29
C PRO A 162 20.72 6.22 1.18
N PRO A 163 20.16 6.34 -0.04
CA PRO A 163 18.74 6.55 -0.23
C PRO A 163 17.93 5.38 0.33
N ILE A 164 16.67 5.66 0.67
CA ILE A 164 15.71 4.68 1.15
C ILE A 164 14.59 4.54 0.13
N LEU A 165 14.23 3.32 -0.23
CA LEU A 165 13.07 3.05 -1.07
C LEU A 165 11.88 2.66 -0.19
N ALA A 166 10.90 3.55 -0.07
CA ALA A 166 9.68 3.27 0.68
C ALA A 166 8.53 2.88 -0.27
N TYR A 167 7.81 1.83 0.08
CA TYR A 167 6.58 1.41 -0.59
C TYR A 167 5.39 1.73 0.31
N SER A 168 4.40 2.44 -0.22
CA SER A 168 3.07 2.63 0.39
C SER A 168 2.06 1.85 -0.44
N ALA A 169 1.70 0.68 0.07
CA ALA A 169 0.85 -0.30 -0.59
C ALA A 169 -0.57 -0.32 -0.02
N HIS A 170 -1.54 -0.63 -0.87
CA HIS A 170 -2.89 -0.96 -0.45
C HIS A 170 -3.37 -2.10 -1.32
N PHE A 171 -3.39 -3.32 -0.77
CA PHE A 171 -3.76 -4.50 -1.54
C PHE A 171 -5.27 -4.66 -1.65
N GLU A 172 -5.70 -5.50 -2.59
CA GLU A 172 -7.12 -5.66 -2.89
C GLU A 172 -7.88 -6.30 -1.72
N CYS A 173 -9.00 -5.70 -1.35
CA CYS A 173 -9.86 -6.19 -0.28
C CYS A 173 -10.91 -7.17 -0.80
N PHE A 174 -11.25 -7.12 -2.09
CA PHE A 174 -12.20 -8.02 -2.77
C PHE A 174 -11.52 -9.21 -3.46
N THR A 175 -10.51 -9.76 -2.79
CA THR A 175 -9.80 -10.96 -3.23
C THR A 175 -9.52 -11.93 -2.09
N GLY A 176 -9.05 -13.13 -2.40
CA GLY A 176 -8.48 -14.06 -1.42
C GLY A 176 -6.96 -14.02 -1.40
N ILE A 177 -6.38 -14.94 -0.61
CA ILE A 177 -4.93 -15.11 -0.45
C ILE A 177 -4.20 -15.13 -1.81
N VAL A 178 -4.76 -15.80 -2.82
CA VAL A 178 -4.15 -15.92 -4.16
C VAL A 178 -3.94 -14.55 -4.82
N GLY A 179 -4.96 -13.69 -4.82
CA GLY A 179 -4.86 -12.38 -5.47
C GLY A 179 -3.87 -11.47 -4.78
N ARG A 180 -3.88 -11.44 -3.44
CA ARG A 180 -2.90 -10.65 -2.69
C ARG A 180 -1.48 -11.24 -2.77
N THR A 181 -1.34 -12.56 -2.91
CA THR A 181 -0.04 -13.20 -3.18
C THR A 181 0.58 -12.66 -4.47
N HIS A 182 -0.19 -12.51 -5.55
CA HIS A 182 0.32 -11.89 -6.76
C HIS A 182 0.74 -10.42 -6.54
N GLN A 183 0.00 -9.66 -5.73
CA GLN A 183 0.35 -8.27 -5.41
C GLN A 183 1.65 -8.18 -4.59
N VAL A 184 1.84 -9.05 -3.60
CA VAL A 184 3.11 -9.20 -2.87
C VAL A 184 4.24 -9.59 -3.82
N CYS A 185 4.02 -10.54 -4.74
CA CYS A 185 5.01 -10.96 -5.72
C CYS A 185 5.44 -9.82 -6.65
N ASP A 186 4.50 -8.98 -7.11
CA ASP A 186 4.84 -7.80 -7.92
C ASP A 186 5.71 -6.81 -7.13
N LEU A 187 5.43 -6.63 -5.84
CA LEU A 187 6.22 -5.78 -4.96
C LEU A 187 7.63 -6.36 -4.73
N LEU A 188 7.73 -7.64 -4.37
CA LEU A 188 9.02 -8.32 -4.16
C LEU A 188 9.87 -8.29 -5.42
N HIS A 189 9.24 -8.53 -6.58
CA HIS A 189 9.91 -8.42 -7.87
C HIS A 189 10.48 -7.03 -8.11
N ASP A 190 9.69 -5.98 -7.91
CA ASP A 190 10.16 -4.60 -8.05
C ASP A 190 11.29 -4.26 -7.06
N SER A 191 11.15 -4.68 -5.79
CA SER A 191 12.15 -4.51 -4.74
C SER A 191 13.48 -5.17 -5.07
N THR A 192 13.45 -6.40 -5.60
CA THR A 192 14.68 -7.14 -5.99
C THR A 192 15.45 -6.47 -7.13
N HIS A 193 14.77 -5.69 -7.99
CA HIS A 193 15.39 -4.99 -9.10
C HIS A 193 15.82 -3.57 -8.74
N ALA A 194 15.41 -3.06 -7.57
CA ALA A 194 15.85 -1.77 -7.07
C ALA A 194 17.31 -1.84 -6.58
N SER A 195 18.18 -0.98 -7.12
CA SER A 195 19.57 -0.85 -6.67
C SER A 195 19.71 -0.01 -5.39
N ILE A 196 18.73 -0.08 -4.49
CA ILE A 196 18.67 0.71 -3.25
C ILE A 196 18.81 -0.24 -2.06
N PRO A 197 19.83 -0.06 -1.20
CA PRO A 197 20.16 -1.03 -0.15
C PRO A 197 19.17 -1.01 1.03
N HIS A 198 18.57 0.15 1.31
CA HIS A 198 17.59 0.29 2.38
C HIS A 198 16.20 0.45 1.78
N GLN A 199 15.31 -0.47 2.14
CA GLN A 199 13.96 -0.47 1.61
C GLN A 199 12.96 -0.67 2.76
N LEU A 200 11.77 -0.08 2.64
CA LEU A 200 10.66 -0.17 3.59
C LEU A 200 9.41 -0.58 2.83
N VAL A 201 8.72 -1.62 3.28
CA VAL A 201 7.43 -2.02 2.71
C VAL A 201 6.35 -1.80 3.72
N PHE A 202 5.51 -0.80 3.45
CA PHE A 202 4.41 -0.40 4.30
C PHE A 202 3.09 -0.44 3.56
N GLY A 203 2.04 -0.61 4.33
CA GLY A 203 0.69 -0.26 3.97
C GLY A 203 -0.35 -1.26 4.43
N ASP A 204 -1.55 -1.09 3.91
CA ASP A 204 -2.69 -1.94 4.22
C ASP A 204 -2.75 -3.12 3.25
N PHE A 205 -2.24 -4.27 3.70
CA PHE A 205 -2.24 -5.48 2.90
C PHE A 205 -3.59 -6.19 2.84
N ASN A 206 -4.62 -5.73 3.56
CA ASN A 206 -5.97 -6.29 3.51
C ASN A 206 -6.00 -7.82 3.73
N THR A 207 -5.22 -8.34 4.68
CA THR A 207 -5.04 -9.78 4.94
C THR A 207 -6.23 -10.37 5.72
N PHE A 208 -7.37 -10.51 5.05
CA PHE A 208 -8.66 -10.91 5.66
C PHE A 208 -8.83 -12.40 5.98
N ALA A 209 -7.99 -13.31 5.48
CA ALA A 209 -8.28 -14.74 5.61
C ALA A 209 -7.89 -15.31 7.00
N HIS A 210 -8.52 -14.80 8.06
CA HIS A 210 -8.39 -15.26 9.45
C HIS A 210 -9.76 -15.49 10.12
N SER A 211 -9.83 -16.41 11.08
CA SER A 211 -11.03 -16.68 11.90
C SER A 211 -12.35 -16.72 11.09
N LEU A 212 -13.39 -16.00 11.51
CA LEU A 212 -14.69 -15.91 10.85
C LEU A 212 -14.66 -15.10 9.56
N ALA A 213 -13.69 -14.20 9.36
CA ALA A 213 -13.58 -13.39 8.13
C ALA A 213 -13.34 -14.27 6.88
N ARG A 214 -12.76 -15.46 7.08
CA ARG A 214 -12.66 -16.52 6.08
C ARG A 214 -14.01 -16.92 5.51
N PHE A 215 -15.12 -16.75 6.24
CA PHE A 215 -16.45 -17.05 5.71
C PHE A 215 -17.04 -15.95 4.81
N SER A 216 -16.38 -14.79 4.71
CA SER A 216 -16.79 -13.72 3.80
C SER A 216 -16.53 -14.11 2.35
N THR A 217 -17.58 -14.40 1.59
CA THR A 217 -17.47 -14.66 0.14
C THR A 217 -17.04 -13.44 -0.66
N LYS A 218 -17.10 -12.25 -0.05
CA LYS A 218 -16.68 -10.96 -0.62
C LYS A 218 -15.19 -10.70 -0.42
N HIS A 219 -14.67 -10.90 0.79
CA HIS A 219 -13.32 -10.49 1.21
C HIS A 219 -12.33 -11.64 1.39
N SER A 220 -12.81 -12.89 1.36
CA SER A 220 -11.97 -14.08 1.48
C SER A 220 -12.56 -15.20 0.62
N HIS A 221 -12.15 -15.24 -0.64
CA HIS A 221 -12.62 -16.24 -1.61
C HIS A 221 -11.46 -17.10 -2.17
N GLY A 222 -11.82 -18.12 -2.94
CA GLY A 222 -10.86 -19.05 -3.53
C GLY A 222 -10.45 -20.21 -2.61
N TRP A 223 -9.47 -20.99 -3.08
CA TRP A 223 -9.07 -22.27 -2.51
C TRP A 223 -8.57 -22.19 -1.06
N HIS A 224 -7.74 -21.20 -0.76
CA HIS A 224 -7.10 -21.09 0.56
C HIS A 224 -8.10 -20.81 1.68
N ARG A 225 -9.28 -20.24 1.36
CA ARG A 225 -10.37 -19.95 2.29
C ARG A 225 -10.76 -21.13 3.17
N PHE A 226 -10.59 -22.39 2.78
CA PHE A 226 -10.86 -23.54 3.68
C PHE A 226 -9.64 -24.43 3.92
N ARG A 227 -8.53 -24.14 3.25
CA ARG A 227 -7.31 -24.95 3.32
C ARG A 227 -6.25 -24.39 4.24
N THR A 228 -6.45 -23.17 4.73
CA THR A 228 -5.65 -22.53 5.79
C THR A 228 -6.45 -22.41 7.09
N LEU A 229 -7.26 -23.43 7.44
CA LEU A 229 -8.01 -23.40 8.70
C LEU A 229 -7.04 -23.49 9.88
N GLY A 230 -7.21 -22.62 10.88
CA GLY A 230 -6.29 -22.50 12.00
C GLY A 230 -5.04 -21.67 11.69
N MET A 231 -4.99 -21.03 10.53
CA MET A 231 -3.89 -20.16 10.11
C MET A 231 -4.44 -18.84 9.55
N SER A 232 -3.84 -17.72 9.94
CA SER A 232 -4.11 -16.39 9.41
C SER A 232 -3.44 -16.23 8.03
N GLU A 233 -3.88 -15.23 7.27
CA GLU A 233 -3.23 -14.92 5.99
C GLU A 233 -1.78 -14.43 6.15
N PRO A 234 -1.45 -13.57 7.12
CA PRO A 234 -0.07 -13.20 7.41
C PRO A 234 0.81 -14.39 7.79
N GLU A 235 0.31 -15.32 8.62
CA GLU A 235 1.03 -16.57 8.94
C GLU A 235 1.30 -17.38 7.66
N TRP A 236 0.31 -17.51 6.78
CA TRP A 236 0.50 -18.21 5.51
C TRP A 236 1.58 -17.52 4.64
N TRP A 237 1.65 -16.19 4.60
CA TRP A 237 2.74 -15.48 3.90
C TRP A 237 4.11 -15.69 4.54
N MET A 238 4.18 -15.68 5.87
CA MET A 238 5.43 -15.93 6.58
C MET A 238 5.98 -17.33 6.23
N GLU A 239 5.12 -18.35 6.30
CA GLU A 239 5.49 -19.73 6.01
C GLU A 239 5.74 -20.01 4.52
N ASN A 240 5.02 -19.34 3.61
CA ASN A 240 5.01 -19.73 2.19
C ASN A 240 5.76 -18.77 1.28
N ILE A 241 6.01 -17.53 1.69
CA ILE A 241 6.67 -16.50 0.88
C ILE A 241 7.91 -15.98 1.59
N LEU A 242 7.78 -15.42 2.79
CA LEU A 242 8.90 -14.73 3.46
C LEU A 242 9.98 -15.70 3.95
N SER A 243 9.62 -16.93 4.32
CA SER A 243 10.61 -17.95 4.69
C SER A 243 11.25 -18.69 3.51
N TRP A 244 10.90 -18.35 2.26
CA TRP A 244 11.58 -18.87 1.07
C TRP A 244 12.57 -17.84 0.53
N SER A 245 13.85 -18.07 0.75
CA SER A 245 14.94 -17.15 0.38
C SER A 245 15.56 -17.49 -0.97
N THR A 246 16.45 -16.61 -1.44
CA THR A 246 17.31 -16.88 -2.60
C THR A 246 18.22 -18.11 -2.42
N THR A 247 18.49 -18.53 -1.18
CA THR A 247 19.29 -19.72 -0.89
C THR A 247 18.52 -21.03 -1.04
N ASP A 248 17.20 -21.01 -0.88
CA ASP A 248 16.31 -22.17 -1.09
C ASP A 248 16.11 -22.47 -2.58
N GLY A 249 16.31 -21.46 -3.44
CA GLY A 249 16.33 -21.58 -4.88
C GLY A 249 15.52 -20.50 -5.60
N PRO A 250 15.69 -20.37 -6.92
CA PRO A 250 15.10 -19.28 -7.72
C PRO A 250 13.60 -19.46 -8.00
N LEU A 251 13.00 -20.56 -7.56
CA LEU A 251 11.61 -20.91 -7.83
C LEU A 251 10.95 -21.40 -6.54
N ASN A 252 10.06 -20.59 -5.96
CA ASN A 252 9.34 -20.96 -4.75
C ASN A 252 8.22 -21.96 -5.08
N LEU A 253 8.51 -23.25 -4.89
CA LEU A 253 7.53 -24.33 -5.11
C LEU A 253 6.50 -24.43 -3.97
N ARG A 254 6.77 -23.81 -2.81
CA ARG A 254 5.95 -23.92 -1.60
C ARG A 254 4.56 -23.36 -1.80
N ILE A 255 4.44 -22.22 -2.48
CA ILE A 255 3.15 -21.58 -2.79
C ILE A 255 2.21 -22.46 -3.64
N ASN A 256 2.73 -23.51 -4.30
CA ASN A 256 1.95 -24.46 -5.09
C ASN A 256 1.73 -25.82 -4.43
N THR A 257 2.39 -26.11 -3.30
CA THR A 257 2.50 -27.48 -2.75
C THR A 257 1.14 -28.10 -2.40
N THR A 258 0.21 -27.31 -1.88
CA THR A 258 -1.14 -27.77 -1.49
C THR A 258 -2.24 -27.36 -2.49
N MET A 259 -1.86 -26.80 -3.64
CA MET A 259 -2.80 -26.30 -4.64
C MET A 259 -3.09 -27.35 -5.73
N PRO A 260 -4.39 -27.55 -6.08
CA PRO A 260 -4.80 -28.30 -7.26
C PRO A 260 -4.13 -27.73 -8.51
N GLU A 261 -3.77 -28.60 -9.47
CA GLU A 261 -2.99 -28.22 -10.65
C GLU A 261 -3.59 -27.02 -11.42
N HIS A 262 -4.91 -27.01 -11.61
CA HIS A 262 -5.63 -25.93 -12.30
C HIS A 262 -5.69 -24.60 -11.56
N LEU A 263 -5.26 -24.55 -10.29
CA LEU A 263 -5.21 -23.34 -9.46
C LEU A 263 -3.77 -22.90 -9.15
N ARG A 264 -2.76 -23.64 -9.62
CA ARG A 264 -1.36 -23.35 -9.32
C ARG A 264 -0.93 -22.02 -9.91
N PHE A 265 -0.10 -21.31 -9.15
CA PHE A 265 0.63 -20.15 -9.62
C PHE A 265 1.53 -20.51 -10.79
N SER A 266 1.66 -19.58 -11.74
CA SER A 266 2.55 -19.73 -12.88
C SER A 266 4.02 -19.80 -12.43
N LYS A 267 4.89 -20.29 -13.32
CA LYS A 267 6.33 -20.28 -13.10
C LYS A 267 6.85 -18.87 -12.81
N GLU A 268 6.34 -17.87 -13.52
CA GLU A 268 6.69 -16.46 -13.31
C GLU A 268 6.34 -15.99 -11.90
N THR A 269 5.14 -16.31 -11.39
CA THR A 269 4.76 -15.94 -10.02
C THR A 269 5.64 -16.65 -8.98
N MET A 270 5.93 -17.94 -9.16
CA MET A 270 6.84 -18.66 -8.27
C MET A 270 8.27 -18.08 -8.25
N MET A 271 8.75 -17.51 -9.36
CA MET A 271 10.05 -16.82 -9.41
C MET A 271 10.01 -15.45 -8.69
N ARG A 272 8.85 -14.79 -8.70
CA ARG A 272 8.64 -13.51 -7.99
C ARG A 272 8.35 -13.68 -6.50
N ALA A 273 7.89 -14.86 -6.08
CA ALA A 273 7.63 -15.23 -4.69
C ALA A 273 8.90 -15.67 -3.93
N VAL A 274 10.06 -15.11 -4.26
CA VAL A 274 11.33 -15.39 -3.60
C VAL A 274 11.70 -14.18 -2.76
N ASN A 275 11.92 -14.40 -1.46
CA ASN A 275 12.29 -13.34 -0.55
C ASN A 275 13.77 -12.94 -0.75
N PRO A 276 14.09 -11.70 -1.18
CA PRO A 276 15.46 -11.19 -1.30
C PRO A 276 16.17 -10.92 0.03
N GLY A 277 15.51 -11.12 1.17
CA GLY A 277 16.05 -10.80 2.50
C GLY A 277 15.18 -9.86 3.33
N TRP A 278 13.93 -9.65 2.92
CA TRP A 278 12.93 -8.99 3.74
C TRP A 278 12.67 -9.75 5.03
N TRP A 279 12.41 -9.00 6.08
CA TRP A 279 11.99 -9.53 7.36
C TRP A 279 10.83 -8.65 7.86
N ASP A 280 9.77 -9.30 8.33
CA ASP A 280 8.66 -8.63 8.98
C ASP A 280 8.98 -8.49 10.47
N PRO A 281 9.02 -7.27 11.03
CA PRO A 281 9.29 -7.07 12.44
C PRO A 281 8.20 -7.56 13.38
N PHE A 282 7.01 -7.88 12.86
CA PHE A 282 5.87 -8.33 13.65
C PHE A 282 5.69 -9.86 13.59
N ASP A 283 5.27 -10.45 14.70
CA ASP A 283 4.91 -11.87 14.80
C ASP A 283 3.40 -12.01 14.53
N PRO A 284 2.99 -12.62 13.40
CA PRO A 284 1.59 -12.69 13.01
C PRO A 284 0.70 -13.57 13.91
N VAL A 285 1.31 -14.29 14.88
CA VAL A 285 0.62 -15.12 15.87
C VAL A 285 0.46 -14.36 17.19
N ARG A 286 1.43 -13.51 17.54
CA ARG A 286 1.55 -12.90 18.87
C ARG A 286 1.17 -11.42 18.93
N ASP A 287 1.35 -10.70 17.83
CA ASP A 287 1.03 -9.27 17.69
C ASP A 287 -0.35 -9.07 17.05
#